data_AF-A0A1F4S5M0-F1
#
_entry.id   AF-A0A1F4S5M0-F1
#
_cell.length_a   1.000
_cell.length_b   1.000
_cell.length_c   1.000
_cell.angle_alpha   90.00
_cell.angle_beta   90.00
_cell.angle_gamma   90.00
#
_symmetry.space_group_name_H-M   'P 1'
#
loop_
_entity.id
_entity.type
_entity.pdbx_description
1 polymer ?
#
loop_
_entity_poly.entity_id
_entity_poly.type
_entity_poly.pdbx_seq_one_letter_code
_entity_poly.pdbx_strand_id
1 'polypeptide(L)'
;MVQKIKEKNMLKIPDLILDRVGLHKGDYVEVTDDGYKIIITPKTKEETFNDEEFKKLEKLADNKKNKSFKDGNELLLHLEKISKK
;
A
#
# COMPACT_ATOMS: atom_id res chain seq x y z
N MET A 1 -10.91 16.34 22.77
CA MET A 1 -9.43 16.33 22.95
C MET A 1 -8.85 17.33 21.98
N VAL A 2 -7.96 18.21 22.42
CA VAL A 2 -7.29 19.21 21.57
C VAL A 2 -5.81 18.83 21.49
N GLN A 3 -5.23 18.81 20.28
CA GLN A 3 -3.80 18.60 20.08
C GLN A 3 -3.18 19.74 19.28
N LYS A 4 -1.93 20.04 19.59
CA LYS A 4 -1.14 21.03 18.86
C LYS A 4 -0.53 20.40 17.61
N ILE A 5 -0.58 21.12 16.50
CA ILE A 5 0.16 20.77 15.28
C ILE A 5 1.66 20.89 15.57
N LYS A 6 2.39 19.81 15.34
CA LYS A 6 3.85 19.72 15.55
C LYS A 6 4.59 20.29 14.34
N GLU A 7 5.91 20.30 14.43
CA GLU A 7 6.79 20.65 13.32
C GLU A 7 6.46 19.84 12.06
N LYS A 8 6.66 20.45 10.88
CA LYS A 8 6.31 19.89 9.57
C LYS A 8 4.80 19.61 9.37
N ASN A 9 3.93 20.38 10.03
CA ASN A 9 2.47 20.30 9.86
C ASN A 9 1.89 18.93 10.21
N MET A 10 2.51 18.20 11.14
CA MET A 10 2.04 16.88 11.56
C MET A 10 1.19 16.96 12.82
N LEU A 11 0.10 16.20 12.88
CA LEU A 11 -0.65 15.96 14.11
C LEU A 11 -0.60 14.46 14.45
N LYS A 12 -0.49 14.12 15.75
CA LYS A 12 -0.55 12.71 16.16
C LYS A 12 -2.01 12.36 16.41
N ILE A 13 -2.54 11.36 15.71
CA ILE A 13 -3.85 10.78 16.07
C ILE A 13 -3.63 9.94 17.34
N PRO A 14 -4.43 10.15 18.42
CA PRO A 14 -4.35 9.34 19.63
C PRO A 14 -4.60 7.86 19.35
N ASP A 15 -3.88 6.99 20.06
CA ASP A 15 -3.95 5.54 19.89
C ASP A 15 -5.37 4.98 20.11
N LEU A 16 -6.16 5.59 21.01
CA LEU A 16 -7.57 5.27 21.23
C LEU A 16 -8.48 5.50 20.01
N ILE A 17 -8.16 6.49 19.16
CA ILE A 17 -8.93 6.77 17.94
C ILE A 17 -8.50 5.81 16.84
N LEU A 18 -7.19 5.55 16.73
CA LEU A 18 -6.64 4.58 15.78
C LEU A 18 -7.27 3.21 15.97
N ASP A 19 -7.34 2.72 17.22
CA ASP A 19 -7.93 1.43 17.55
C ASP A 19 -9.43 1.34 17.19
N ARG A 20 -10.20 2.39 17.49
CA ARG A 20 -11.64 2.45 17.14
C ARG A 20 -11.91 2.45 15.64
N VAL A 21 -11.00 3.03 14.87
CA VAL A 21 -11.13 3.16 13.41
C VAL A 21 -10.40 2.01 12.69
N GLY A 22 -9.68 1.15 13.43
CA GLY A 22 -8.93 0.02 12.88
C GLY A 22 -7.70 0.42 12.07
N LEU A 23 -7.13 1.61 12.33
CA LEU A 23 -5.97 2.13 11.61
C LEU A 23 -4.66 1.78 12.30
N HIS A 24 -3.70 1.33 11.50
CA HIS A 24 -2.35 1.00 11.95
C HIS A 24 -1.31 1.90 11.28
N LYS A 25 -0.11 1.91 11.87
CA LYS A 25 1.03 2.64 11.29
C LYS A 25 1.38 2.05 9.92
N GLY A 26 1.28 2.87 8.88
CA GLY A 26 1.55 2.47 7.50
C GLY A 26 0.30 2.31 6.65
N ASP A 27 -0.88 2.33 7.25
CA ASP A 27 -2.15 2.28 6.51
C ASP A 27 -2.38 3.56 5.72
N TYR A 28 -3.06 3.40 4.59
CA TYR A 28 -3.48 4.51 3.76
C TYR A 28 -4.81 5.09 4.26
N VAL A 29 -4.90 6.41 4.23
CA VAL A 29 -6.12 7.13 4.59
C VAL A 29 -6.44 8.15 3.50
N GLU A 30 -7.72 8.29 3.22
CA GLU A 30 -8.23 9.40 2.45
C GLU A 30 -8.47 10.59 3.39
N VAL A 31 -8.04 11.77 2.98
CA VAL A 31 -8.20 13.02 3.74
C VAL A 31 -9.06 13.97 2.93
N THR A 32 -10.21 14.33 3.45
CA THR A 32 -11.14 15.27 2.82
C THR A 32 -11.31 16.51 3.69
N ASP A 33 -11.38 17.68 3.06
CA ASP A 33 -11.63 18.96 3.70
C ASP A 33 -13.03 19.47 3.33
N ASP A 34 -13.78 19.91 4.35
CA ASP A 34 -15.10 20.53 4.24
C ASP A 34 -15.06 22.00 4.70
N GLY A 35 -13.87 22.61 4.72
CA GLY A 35 -13.60 23.97 5.20
C GLY A 35 -13.65 24.18 6.72
N TYR A 36 -14.44 23.38 7.46
CA TYR A 36 -14.52 23.43 8.93
C TYR A 36 -13.92 22.20 9.61
N LYS A 37 -13.91 21.06 8.92
CA LYS A 37 -13.48 19.78 9.48
C LYS A 37 -12.65 19.01 8.45
N ILE A 38 -11.68 18.28 8.98
CA ILE A 38 -10.92 17.30 8.22
C ILE A 38 -11.52 15.93 8.52
N ILE A 39 -11.93 15.22 7.47
CA ILE A 39 -12.44 13.85 7.56
C ILE A 39 -11.31 12.92 7.12
N ILE A 40 -11.03 11.91 7.96
CA ILE A 40 -10.01 10.89 7.69
C ILE A 40 -10.73 9.56 7.58
N THR A 41 -10.68 8.96 6.39
CA THR A 41 -11.36 7.69 6.10
C THR A 41 -10.31 6.62 5.81
N PRO A 42 -10.32 5.47 6.51
CA PRO A 42 -9.46 4.35 6.16
C PRO A 42 -9.70 3.91 4.72
N LYS A 43 -8.62 3.82 3.95
CA LYS A 43 -8.66 3.27 2.60
C LYS A 43 -7.76 2.05 2.59
N THR A 44 -8.34 0.89 2.33
CA THR A 44 -7.54 -0.19 1.78
C THR A 44 -7.05 0.28 0.42
N LYS A 45 -5.73 0.28 0.22
CA LYS A 45 -5.18 0.36 -1.13
C LYS A 45 -5.69 -0.89 -1.82
N GLU A 46 -6.79 -0.79 -2.57
CA GLU A 46 -7.04 -1.79 -3.60
C GLU A 46 -5.75 -1.81 -4.40
N GLU A 47 -5.10 -2.97 -4.45
CA GLU A 47 -3.90 -3.19 -5.25
C GLU A 47 -4.28 -2.94 -6.71
N THR A 48 -4.31 -1.67 -7.11
CA THR A 48 -4.01 -1.29 -8.47
C THR A 48 -2.54 -1.64 -8.59
N PHE A 49 -2.28 -2.90 -8.94
CA PHE A 49 -0.99 -3.37 -9.42
C PHE A 49 -0.61 -2.41 -10.54
N ASN A 50 0.19 -1.41 -10.18
CA ASN A 50 0.59 -0.38 -11.12
C ASN A 50 1.53 -1.08 -12.09
N ASP A 51 1.30 -0.97 -13.40
CA ASP A 51 2.12 -1.65 -14.44
C ASP A 51 3.63 -1.41 -14.27
N GLU A 52 4.01 -0.32 -13.60
CA GLU A 52 5.39 -0.01 -13.21
C GLU A 52 5.98 -0.95 -12.13
N GLU A 53 5.18 -1.40 -11.16
CA GLU A 53 5.61 -2.43 -10.20
C GLU A 53 5.77 -3.78 -10.89
N PHE A 54 4.91 -4.10 -11.86
CA PHE A 54 5.04 -5.29 -12.69
C PHE A 54 6.35 -5.27 -13.50
N LYS A 55 6.70 -4.14 -14.13
CA LYS A 55 7.97 -3.97 -14.84
C LYS A 55 9.20 -4.11 -13.93
N LYS A 56 9.11 -3.69 -12.66
CA LYS A 56 10.22 -3.87 -11.69
C LYS A 56 10.36 -5.34 -11.29
N LEU A 57 9.26 -6.06 -11.14
CA LEU A 57 9.26 -7.50 -10.88
C LEU A 57 9.77 -8.31 -12.08
N GLU A 58 9.40 -7.90 -13.30
CA GLU A 58 9.88 -8.52 -14.55
C GLU A 58 11.42 -8.40 -14.67
N LYS A 59 11.98 -7.20 -14.42
CA LYS A 59 13.44 -7.00 -14.40
C LYS A 59 14.18 -7.82 -13.34
N LEU A 60 13.53 -8.13 -12.22
CA LEU A 60 14.11 -9.00 -11.18
C LEU A 60 14.04 -10.48 -11.58
N ALA A 61 12.99 -10.90 -12.30
CA ALA A 61 12.85 -12.24 -12.84
C ALA A 61 13.81 -12.52 -14.03
N ASP A 62 14.06 -11.51 -14.87
CA ASP A 62 14.94 -11.63 -16.05
C ASP A 62 16.39 -11.93 -15.67
N ASN A 63 16.85 -11.47 -14.50
CA ASN A 63 18.20 -11.71 -14.00
C ASN A 63 18.49 -13.16 -13.57
N LYS A 64 17.51 -14.08 -13.58
CA LYS A 64 17.73 -15.47 -13.14
C LYS A 64 17.43 -16.59 -14.14
N LYS A 65 16.89 -16.32 -15.33
CA LYS A 65 16.89 -17.25 -16.50
C LYS A 65 16.02 -16.67 -17.61
N ASN A 66 16.55 -16.61 -18.82
CA ASN A 66 15.85 -16.38 -20.09
C ASN A 66 14.52 -17.17 -20.19
N LYS A 67 13.42 -16.61 -19.70
CA LYS A 67 12.06 -17.03 -20.00
C LYS A 67 11.19 -15.78 -20.08
N SER A 68 10.93 -15.31 -21.30
CA SER A 68 9.84 -14.36 -21.52
C SER A 68 8.52 -15.07 -21.26
N PHE A 69 7.81 -14.62 -20.24
CA PHE A 69 6.46 -15.10 -19.94
C PHE A 69 5.48 -14.21 -20.72
N LYS A 70 4.55 -14.83 -21.46
CA LYS A 70 3.62 -14.10 -22.34
C LYS A 70 2.42 -13.50 -21.60
N ASP A 71 2.11 -14.03 -20.41
CA ASP A 71 0.95 -13.66 -19.62
C ASP A 71 1.24 -13.68 -18.10
N GLY A 72 0.56 -12.82 -17.34
CA GLY A 72 0.73 -12.70 -15.89
C GLY A 72 0.34 -13.97 -15.10
N ASN A 73 -0.59 -14.76 -15.62
CA ASN A 73 -0.94 -16.06 -15.03
C ASN A 73 0.19 -17.09 -15.12
N GLU A 74 1.01 -17.03 -16.16
CA GLU A 74 2.17 -17.93 -16.31
C GLU A 74 3.26 -17.61 -15.29
N LEU A 75 3.46 -16.33 -14.99
CA LEU A 75 4.37 -15.88 -13.94
C LEU A 75 3.94 -16.34 -12.54
N LEU A 76 2.64 -16.19 -12.21
CA LEU A 76 2.09 -16.60 -10.92
C LEU A 76 2.27 -18.11 -10.68
N LEU A 77 1.93 -18.94 -11.66
CA LEU A 77 2.12 -20.40 -11.59
C LEU A 77 3.60 -20.79 -11.44
N HIS A 78 4.51 -20.02 -12.03
CA HIS A 78 5.95 -20.27 -11.91
C HIS A 78 6.46 -19.93 -10.51
N LEU A 79 6.01 -18.81 -9.94
CA LEU A 79 6.36 -18.39 -8.59
C LEU A 79 5.83 -19.34 -7.52
N GLU A 80 4.59 -19.83 -7.65
CA GLU A 80 4.05 -20.86 -6.76
C GLU A 80 4.89 -22.15 -6.78
N LYS A 81 5.37 -22.55 -7.97
CA LYS A 81 6.25 -23.72 -8.11
C LYS A 81 7.62 -23.53 -7.49
N ILE A 82 8.16 -22.31 -7.49
CA ILE A 82 9.45 -22.01 -6.84
C ILE A 82 9.27 -21.93 -5.32
N SER A 83 8.15 -21.40 -4.83
CA SER A 83 7.88 -21.25 -3.40
C SER A 83 7.59 -22.57 -2.66
N LYS A 84 7.24 -23.63 -3.38
CA LYS A 84 6.96 -24.98 -2.80
C LYS A 84 8.19 -25.91 -2.73
N LYS A 85 9.38 -25.43 -3.09
CA LYS A 85 10.62 -26.22 -3.08
C LYS A 85 11.58 -25.69 -2.04
#